data_AF-A0A938JYP8-F1
#
_entry.id   AF-A0A938JYP8-F1
#
_cell.length_a   1.000
_cell.length_b   1.000
_cell.length_c   1.000
_cell.angle_alpha   90.00
_cell.angle_beta   90.00
_cell.angle_gamma   90.00
#
_symmetry.space_group_name_H-M   'P 1'
#
loop_
_entity.id
_entity.type
_entity.pdbx_description
1 polymer ?
#
loop_
_entity_poly.entity_id
_entity_poly.type
_entity_poly.pdbx_seq_one_letter_code
_entity_poly.pdbx_strand_id
1 'polypeptide(L)'
;MKKKIGRFYLAFFAASLVVAGALSFYASSHPDGLEKVAEDVGFLETAKDSSVSGSPLADYGISGLENARLSVGLSGLIGVLATAVVAYLVFAISKRMRKSK
;
A
#
# COMPACT_ATOMS: atom_id res chain seq x y z
N MET A 1 -11.99 29.27 5.25
CA MET A 1 -10.80 28.40 5.45
C MET A 1 -11.07 26.92 5.21
N LYS A 2 -12.13 26.31 5.77
CA LYS A 2 -12.45 24.87 5.61
C LYS A 2 -12.52 24.36 4.15
N LYS A 3 -13.05 25.15 3.21
CA LYS A 3 -13.10 24.80 1.76
C LYS A 3 -11.70 24.64 1.12
N LYS A 4 -10.69 25.42 1.56
CA LYS A 4 -9.32 25.30 1.05
C LYS A 4 -8.63 24.04 1.59
N ILE A 5 -8.87 23.72 2.87
CA ILE A 5 -8.34 22.49 3.50
C ILE A 5 -8.94 21.23 2.87
N GLY A 6 -10.26 21.21 2.59
CA GLY A 6 -10.91 20.04 1.98
C GLY A 6 -10.41 19.76 0.58
N ARG A 7 -10.17 20.80 -0.22
CA ARG A 7 -9.55 20.69 -1.54
C ARG A 7 -8.13 20.17 -1.48
N PHE A 8 -7.35 20.57 -0.49
CA PHE A 8 -5.99 20.05 -0.26
C PHE A 8 -6.01 18.55 -0.01
N TYR A 9 -6.82 18.07 0.95
CA TYR A 9 -6.90 16.63 1.23
C TYR A 9 -7.40 15.81 0.04
N LEU A 10 -8.39 16.32 -0.69
CA LEU A 10 -8.90 15.64 -1.89
C LEU A 10 -7.85 15.55 -2.99
N ALA A 11 -7.09 16.62 -3.22
CA ALA A 11 -6.03 16.65 -4.23
C ALA A 11 -4.90 15.66 -3.90
N PHE A 12 -4.44 15.64 -2.65
CA PHE A 12 -3.42 14.68 -2.21
C PHE A 12 -3.92 13.24 -2.22
N PHE A 13 -5.17 13.00 -1.84
CA PHE A 13 -5.77 11.67 -1.93
C PHE A 13 -5.86 11.19 -3.39
N ALA A 14 -6.30 12.06 -4.31
CA ALA A 14 -6.30 11.74 -5.74
C ALA A 14 -4.87 11.48 -6.27
N ALA A 15 -3.89 12.29 -5.86
CA ALA A 15 -2.49 12.05 -6.21
C ALA A 15 -1.99 10.68 -5.71
N SER A 16 -2.30 10.30 -4.47
CA SER A 16 -1.97 8.97 -3.93
C SER A 16 -2.58 7.83 -4.73
N LEU A 17 -3.84 7.96 -5.18
CA LEU A 17 -4.48 6.95 -6.03
C LEU A 17 -3.81 6.84 -7.40
N VAL A 18 -3.40 7.96 -8.00
CA VAL A 18 -2.66 7.97 -9.28
C VAL A 18 -1.28 7.34 -9.11
N VAL A 19 -0.56 7.66 -8.03
CA VAL A 19 0.75 7.07 -7.75
C VAL A 19 0.62 5.55 -7.55
N ALA A 20 -0.32 5.12 -6.71
CA ALA A 20 -0.52 3.71 -6.38
C ALA A 20 -1.07 2.89 -7.56
N GLY A 21 -1.97 3.47 -8.35
CA GLY A 21 -2.66 2.75 -9.42
C GLY A 21 -2.02 2.88 -10.81
N ALA A 22 -1.23 3.92 -11.08
CA ALA A 22 -0.65 4.17 -12.40
C ALA A 22 0.88 4.23 -12.40
N LEU A 23 1.49 4.93 -11.43
CA LEU A 23 2.95 5.06 -11.40
C LEU A 23 3.65 3.81 -10.86
N SER A 24 2.97 3.03 -10.02
CA SER A 24 3.47 1.74 -9.51
C SER A 24 3.81 0.74 -10.63
N PHE A 25 3.18 0.85 -11.81
CA PHE A 25 3.52 0.02 -12.97
C PHE A 25 4.95 0.23 -13.48
N TYR A 26 5.54 1.40 -13.20
CA TYR A 26 6.90 1.72 -13.58
C TYR A 26 7.91 1.43 -12.45
N ALA A 27 7.45 0.84 -11.35
CA ALA A 27 8.35 0.38 -10.31
C ALA A 27 9.30 -0.69 -10.87
N SER A 28 10.58 -0.60 -10.47
CA SER A 28 11.62 -1.54 -10.90
C SER A 28 11.28 -2.96 -10.44
N SER A 29 11.48 -3.94 -11.33
CA SER A 29 11.35 -5.37 -11.03
C SER A 29 12.63 -6.01 -10.50
N HIS A 30 13.68 -5.20 -10.26
CA HIS A 30 14.96 -5.69 -9.74
C HIS A 30 14.84 -6.07 -8.25
N PRO A 31 15.65 -7.04 -7.78
CA PRO A 31 15.72 -7.39 -6.37
C PRO A 31 16.03 -6.15 -5.54
N ASP A 32 15.40 -6.08 -4.37
CA ASP A 32 15.66 -4.99 -3.43
C ASP A 32 17.09 -5.10 -2.87
N GLY A 33 17.54 -4.07 -2.14
CA GLY A 33 18.91 -4.06 -1.63
C GLY A 33 19.24 -5.22 -0.67
N LEU A 34 18.23 -5.78 0.00
CA LEU A 34 18.42 -6.90 0.92
C LEU A 34 18.56 -8.22 0.15
N GLU A 35 17.66 -8.46 -0.80
CA GLU A 35 17.73 -9.60 -1.72
C GLU A 35 19.01 -9.56 -2.54
N LYS A 36 19.43 -8.39 -3.03
CA LYS A 36 20.65 -8.31 -3.83
C LYS A 36 21.90 -8.67 -3.05
N VAL A 37 22.02 -8.17 -1.81
CA VAL A 37 23.12 -8.56 -0.92
C VAL A 37 23.02 -10.05 -0.54
N ALA A 38 21.83 -10.57 -0.32
CA ALA A 38 21.63 -11.99 0.00
C ALA A 38 22.01 -12.90 -1.17
N GLU A 39 21.75 -12.48 -2.40
CA GLU A 39 22.17 -13.16 -3.63
C GLU A 39 23.69 -13.12 -3.78
N ASP A 40 24.30 -11.94 -3.64
CA ASP A 40 25.74 -11.74 -3.80
C ASP A 40 26.57 -12.53 -2.77
N VAL A 41 26.06 -12.68 -1.53
CA VAL A 41 26.71 -13.45 -0.45
C VAL A 41 26.31 -14.93 -0.48
N GLY A 42 25.27 -15.30 -1.25
CA GLY A 42 24.86 -16.69 -1.47
C GLY A 42 24.00 -17.31 -0.37
N PHE A 43 23.27 -16.51 0.40
CA PHE A 43 22.35 -17.00 1.46
C PHE A 43 20.87 -16.75 1.16
N LEU A 44 20.53 -16.28 -0.05
CA LEU A 44 19.15 -16.00 -0.46
C LEU A 44 18.21 -17.20 -0.26
N GLU A 45 18.68 -18.43 -0.49
CA GLU A 45 17.94 -19.68 -0.27
C GLU A 45 17.55 -19.95 1.20
N THR A 46 18.15 -19.24 2.15
CA THR A 46 17.77 -19.31 3.58
C THR A 46 16.61 -18.35 3.92
N ALA A 47 16.17 -17.52 2.95
CA ALA A 47 15.02 -16.65 3.12
C ALA A 47 13.80 -17.49 3.48
N LYS A 48 13.14 -17.10 4.57
CA LYS A 48 11.93 -17.75 5.03
C LYS A 48 10.73 -16.94 4.58
N ASP A 49 9.74 -17.62 4.03
CA ASP A 49 8.46 -17.02 3.73
C ASP A 49 7.88 -16.32 4.97
N SER A 50 7.35 -15.12 4.73
CA SER A 50 6.62 -14.41 5.77
C SER A 50 5.38 -15.22 6.20
N SER A 51 4.93 -15.06 7.44
CA SER A 51 3.72 -15.74 7.93
C SER A 51 2.44 -15.36 7.15
N VAL A 52 2.53 -14.34 6.30
CA VAL A 52 1.46 -13.84 5.45
C VAL A 52 1.79 -14.00 3.96
N SER A 53 2.78 -14.80 3.58
CA SER A 53 3.14 -15.07 2.18
C SER A 53 1.98 -15.68 1.39
N GLY A 54 1.11 -16.45 2.05
CA GLY A 54 -0.12 -16.98 1.44
C GLY A 54 -1.28 -15.98 1.37
N SER A 55 -1.08 -14.72 1.75
CA SER A 55 -2.13 -13.70 1.72
C SER A 55 -2.49 -13.34 0.28
N PRO A 56 -3.77 -13.02 -0.02
CA PRO A 56 -4.17 -12.52 -1.32
C PRO A 56 -3.44 -11.26 -1.77
N LEU A 57 -2.79 -10.53 -0.86
CA LEU A 57 -2.03 -9.30 -1.15
C LEU A 57 -0.51 -9.44 -0.97
N ALA A 58 -0.01 -10.68 -0.90
CA ALA A 58 1.43 -10.93 -0.83
C ALA A 58 2.15 -10.46 -2.11
N ASP A 59 3.44 -10.18 -1.99
CA ASP A 59 4.33 -9.79 -3.09
C ASP A 59 3.81 -8.61 -3.92
N TYR A 60 3.11 -7.68 -3.26
CA TYR A 60 2.47 -6.52 -3.88
C TYR A 60 1.45 -6.88 -4.97
N GLY A 61 0.94 -8.11 -5.01
CA GLY A 61 -0.02 -8.59 -6.00
C GLY A 61 -1.42 -8.78 -5.43
N ILE A 62 -2.30 -9.31 -6.27
CA ILE A 62 -3.59 -9.90 -5.95
C ILE A 62 -3.59 -11.35 -6.47
N SER A 63 -3.78 -12.31 -5.57
CA SER A 63 -3.87 -13.73 -5.93
C SER A 63 -5.01 -13.96 -6.94
N GLY A 64 -4.74 -14.64 -8.06
CA GLY A 64 -5.74 -14.97 -9.09
C GLY A 64 -5.84 -13.99 -10.26
N LEU A 65 -4.98 -12.96 -10.31
CA LEU A 65 -4.85 -12.07 -11.47
C LEU A 65 -3.55 -12.38 -12.23
N GLU A 66 -3.68 -12.91 -13.46
CA GLU A 66 -2.55 -13.25 -14.33
C GLU A 66 -1.78 -12.01 -14.82
N ASN A 67 -2.47 -10.86 -14.91
CA ASN A 67 -1.87 -9.60 -15.32
C ASN A 67 -1.13 -8.96 -14.15
N ALA A 68 0.18 -9.26 -14.03
CA ALA A 68 1.05 -8.73 -12.98
C ALA A 68 0.94 -7.20 -12.82
N ARG A 69 0.82 -6.45 -13.93
CA ARG A 69 0.64 -4.99 -13.90
C ARG A 69 -0.67 -4.61 -13.21
N LEU A 70 -1.80 -5.13 -13.66
CA LEU A 70 -3.11 -4.85 -13.05
C LEU A 70 -3.16 -5.27 -11.58
N SER A 71 -2.55 -6.41 -11.27
CA SER A 71 -2.43 -6.97 -9.93
C SER A 71 -1.76 -5.98 -8.95
N VAL A 72 -0.61 -5.42 -9.34
CA VAL A 72 0.15 -4.45 -8.54
C VAL A 72 -0.56 -3.10 -8.39
N GLY A 73 -1.18 -2.60 -9.46
CA GLY A 73 -1.93 -1.34 -9.38
C GLY A 73 -3.15 -1.45 -8.45
N LEU A 74 -3.86 -2.57 -8.51
CA LEU A 74 -5.04 -2.81 -7.67
C LEU A 74 -4.66 -3.05 -6.20
N SER A 75 -3.58 -3.80 -5.93
CA SER A 75 -3.09 -3.99 -4.55
C SER A 75 -2.72 -2.65 -3.90
N GLY A 76 -2.06 -1.76 -4.66
CA GLY A 76 -1.74 -0.40 -4.23
C GLY A 76 -2.99 0.44 -3.93
N LEU A 77 -4.00 0.39 -4.80
CA LEU A 77 -5.28 1.08 -4.59
C LEU A 77 -6.01 0.58 -3.33
N ILE A 78 -6.04 -0.73 -3.12
CA ILE A 78 -6.62 -1.35 -1.92
C ILE A 78 -5.88 -0.85 -0.68
N GLY A 79 -4.55 -0.79 -0.71
CA GLY A 79 -3.73 -0.25 0.38
C GLY A 79 -4.10 1.20 0.74
N VAL A 80 -4.19 2.09 -0.26
CA VAL A 80 -4.59 3.50 -0.05
C VAL A 80 -5.98 3.62 0.58
N LEU A 81 -6.94 2.83 0.09
CA LEU A 81 -8.30 2.81 0.64
C LEU A 81 -8.34 2.30 2.07
N ALA A 82 -7.62 1.21 2.36
CA ALA A 82 -7.54 0.64 3.70
C ALA A 82 -6.97 1.66 4.70
N THR A 83 -5.88 2.35 4.34
CA THR A 83 -5.30 3.41 5.19
C THR A 83 -6.29 4.55 5.44
N ALA A 84 -7.02 4.99 4.41
CA ALA A 84 -8.03 6.05 4.54
C ALA A 84 -9.17 5.66 5.49
N VAL A 85 -9.65 4.41 5.41
CA VAL A 85 -10.67 3.87 6.32
C VAL A 85 -10.15 3.83 7.75
N VAL A 86 -8.94 3.29 7.98
CA VAL A 86 -8.34 3.23 9.32
C VAL A 86 -8.20 4.63 9.91
N ALA A 87 -7.66 5.58 9.15
CA ALA A 87 -7.54 6.96 9.60
C ALA A 87 -8.90 7.55 9.98
N TYR A 88 -9.91 7.39 9.12
CA TYR A 88 -11.27 7.86 9.41
C TYR A 88 -11.83 7.26 10.70
N LEU A 89 -11.68 5.95 10.93
CA LEU A 89 -12.15 5.28 12.14
C LEU A 89 -11.47 5.83 13.40
N VAL A 90 -10.13 6.00 13.37
CA VAL A 90 -9.37 6.58 14.49
C VAL A 90 -9.86 8.00 14.82
N PHE A 91 -10.05 8.85 13.80
CA PHE A 91 -10.58 10.20 14.00
C PHE A 91 -12.03 10.20 14.49
N ALA A 92 -12.87 9.29 13.99
CA ALA A 92 -14.27 9.18 14.39
C ALA A 92 -14.39 8.76 15.87
N ILE A 93 -13.61 7.77 16.30
CA ILE A 93 -13.55 7.32 17.69
C ILE A 93 -13.05 8.46 18.59
N SER A 94 -11.95 9.10 18.21
CA SER A 94 -11.37 10.23 18.96
C SER A 94 -12.37 11.37 19.15
N LYS A 95 -13.14 11.70 18.10
CA LYS A 95 -14.20 12.72 18.16
C LYS A 95 -15.33 12.32 19.09
N ARG A 96 -15.74 11.05 19.08
CA ARG A 96 -16.79 10.52 19.97
C ARG A 96 -16.38 10.59 21.44
N MET A 97 -15.13 10.22 21.74
CA MET A 97 -14.57 10.30 23.10
C MET A 97 -14.52 11.73 23.63
N ARG A 98 -14.16 12.70 22.78
CA ARG A 98 -14.13 14.13 23.16
C ARG A 98 -15.50 14.71 23.49
N LYS A 99 -16.57 14.13 22.95
CA LYS A 99 -17.96 14.61 23.11
C LYS A 99 -18.66 14.02 24.34
N SER A 100 -18.05 13.02 24.96
CA SER A 100 -18.55 12.32 26.14
C SER A 100 -17.98 12.90 27.46
N LYS A 101 -17.23 14.00 27.36
CA LYS A 101 -16.68 14.78 28.46
C LYS A 101 -17.27 16.18 28.40
#